data_AF-A0A2T7EV57-F1
#
_entry.id   AF-A0A2T7EV57-F1
#
_cell.length_a   1.000
_cell.length_b   1.000
_cell.length_c   1.000
_cell.angle_alpha   90.00
_cell.angle_beta   90.00
_cell.angle_gamma   90.00
#
_symmetry.space_group_name_H-M   'P 1'
#
loop_
_entity.id
_entity.type
_entity.pdbx_description
1 polymer ?
#
loop_
_entity_poly.entity_id
_entity_poly.type
_entity_poly.pdbx_seq_one_letter_code
_entity_poly.pdbx_strand_id
1 'polypeptide(L)'
;MAASNSSSSGKNGTNPLEAMGAFFSKQVDRRKLVTTEKQALATRLSASGEEFPGSEHRPADRKRWMAELGADRVRVHQVVWPGTHDSATNKIGVPLVTRPFAQCQSMSVYEQLSMGTRVIDVRIQEERRVCHGVLATYPVDVVLDDVRRFLGETESEVVILEVRTEFGHEDPPEFDRFLVDKLGEEHLIPQDEAVFHKTIAELLPRRVICVWKPRKSPAPKPGGPLWSAGYLKDNWIDTDLPETKFESNLKFLGQQPPVAERRFFYRVENTVTPKADNPVLCVWPVTKRIHGYARLFIAEAFAKGLGDKLQVFATDFIDGDFVDACAGVTKARVDGTA
;
A
#
# COMPACT_ATOMS: atom_id res chain seq x y z
N MET A 1 34.79 -15.75 -57.04
CA MET A 1 34.90 -14.29 -57.20
C MET A 1 33.50 -13.72 -57.02
N ALA A 2 33.31 -12.98 -55.93
CA ALA A 2 32.00 -12.68 -55.36
C ALA A 2 31.27 -11.55 -56.11
N ALA A 3 29.98 -11.77 -56.34
CA ALA A 3 29.02 -10.75 -56.72
C ALA A 3 28.71 -9.87 -55.50
N SER A 4 28.83 -8.55 -55.64
CA SER A 4 28.33 -7.59 -54.65
C SER A 4 26.88 -7.24 -54.97
N ASN A 5 25.98 -7.77 -54.15
CA ASN A 5 24.57 -7.38 -54.07
C ASN A 5 24.40 -5.95 -53.53
N SER A 6 23.34 -5.31 -54.00
CA SER A 6 22.72 -4.12 -53.44
C SER A 6 22.28 -4.33 -51.99
N SER A 7 22.40 -3.29 -51.16
CA SER A 7 21.52 -3.12 -50.01
C SER A 7 21.22 -1.65 -49.78
N SER A 8 19.94 -1.32 -49.94
CA SER A 8 19.33 -0.05 -49.59
C SER A 8 19.18 0.03 -48.07
N SER A 9 19.85 0.99 -47.44
CA SER A 9 19.60 1.33 -46.04
C SER A 9 18.40 2.29 -45.96
N GLY A 10 17.19 1.75 -45.81
CA GLY A 10 15.99 2.52 -45.51
C GLY A 10 16.07 3.12 -44.10
N LYS A 11 16.21 4.44 -44.01
CA LYS A 11 15.98 5.20 -42.77
C LYS A 11 14.48 5.48 -42.64
N ASN A 12 13.76 4.67 -41.87
CA ASN A 12 12.41 5.01 -41.41
C ASN A 12 12.50 6.05 -40.29
N GLY A 13 12.61 7.32 -40.64
CA GLY A 13 12.38 8.43 -39.72
C GLY A 13 10.91 8.81 -39.77
N THR A 14 10.13 8.44 -38.74
CA THR A 14 8.76 8.93 -38.56
C THR A 14 8.74 10.46 -38.56
N ASN A 15 7.86 11.05 -39.36
CA ASN A 15 7.71 12.50 -39.48
C ASN A 15 7.34 13.10 -38.10
N PRO A 16 8.04 14.13 -37.60
CA PRO A 16 7.75 14.76 -36.30
C PRO A 16 6.30 15.23 -36.13
N LEU A 17 5.65 15.69 -37.20
CA LEU A 17 4.24 16.13 -37.16
C LEU A 17 3.28 14.95 -36.99
N GLU A 18 3.58 13.81 -37.63
CA GLU A 18 2.80 12.57 -37.47
C GLU A 18 2.99 12.00 -36.06
N ALA A 19 4.21 12.04 -35.53
CA ALA A 19 4.51 11.62 -34.16
C ALA A 19 3.77 12.50 -33.13
N MET A 20 3.74 13.82 -33.33
CA MET A 20 2.95 14.74 -32.51
C MET A 20 1.45 14.45 -32.62
N GLY A 21 0.91 14.28 -33.83
CA GLY A 21 -0.50 13.97 -34.06
C GLY A 21 -0.93 12.65 -33.38
N ALA A 22 -0.11 11.60 -33.50
CA ALA A 22 -0.33 10.33 -32.84
C ALA A 22 -0.29 10.45 -31.31
N PHE A 23 0.60 11.27 -30.76
CA PHE A 23 0.67 11.55 -29.32
C PHE A 23 -0.61 12.24 -28.81
N PHE A 24 -1.09 13.28 -29.50
CA PHE A 24 -2.34 13.95 -29.13
C PHE A 24 -3.56 13.03 -29.23
N SER A 25 -3.65 12.19 -30.27
CA SER A 25 -4.72 11.20 -30.38
C SER A 25 -4.74 10.24 -29.19
N LYS A 26 -3.57 9.70 -28.81
CA LYS A 26 -3.44 8.82 -27.64
C LYS A 26 -3.91 9.50 -26.36
N GLN A 27 -3.58 10.78 -26.15
CA GLN A 27 -4.03 11.53 -24.98
C GLN A 27 -5.57 11.70 -24.95
N VAL A 28 -6.20 11.96 -26.10
CA VAL A 28 -7.66 12.09 -26.20
C VAL A 28 -8.34 10.76 -25.90
N ASP A 29 -7.85 9.67 -26.49
CA ASP A 29 -8.40 8.34 -26.29
C ASP A 29 -8.22 7.88 -24.83
N ARG A 30 -7.07 8.19 -24.22
CA ARG A 30 -6.83 7.91 -22.79
C ARG A 30 -7.81 8.65 -21.88
N ARG A 31 -8.10 9.93 -22.16
CA ARG A 31 -9.09 10.70 -21.39
C ARG A 31 -10.51 10.14 -21.51
N LYS A 32 -10.91 9.71 -22.70
CA LYS A 32 -12.21 9.05 -22.92
C LYS A 32 -12.29 7.77 -22.10
N LEU A 33 -11.25 6.93 -22.17
CA LEU A 33 -11.20 5.67 -21.42
C LEU A 33 -11.26 5.89 -19.91
N VAL A 34 -10.48 6.83 -19.36
CA VAL A 34 -10.55 7.20 -17.94
C VAL A 34 -11.96 7.66 -17.56
N THR A 35 -12.63 8.43 -18.41
CA THR A 35 -14.00 8.90 -18.15
C THR A 35 -14.99 7.74 -18.11
N THR A 36 -14.91 6.83 -19.08
CA THR A 36 -15.74 5.61 -19.13
C THR A 36 -15.54 4.75 -17.89
N GLU A 37 -14.30 4.52 -17.46
CA GLU A 37 -14.04 3.70 -16.27
C GLU A 37 -14.50 4.37 -14.97
N LYS A 38 -14.37 5.69 -14.85
CA LYS A 38 -14.95 6.42 -13.71
C LYS A 38 -16.47 6.29 -13.66
N GLN A 39 -17.14 6.32 -14.82
CA GLN A 39 -18.58 6.11 -14.93
C GLN A 39 -18.95 4.67 -14.54
N ALA A 40 -18.17 3.67 -14.97
CA ALA A 40 -18.39 2.27 -14.61
C ALA A 40 -18.40 2.06 -13.09
N LEU A 41 -17.40 2.59 -12.38
CA LEU A 41 -17.35 2.52 -10.91
C LEU A 41 -18.51 3.28 -10.25
N ALA A 42 -18.91 4.44 -10.76
CA ALA A 42 -20.03 5.20 -10.21
C ALA A 42 -21.37 4.45 -10.41
N THR A 43 -21.59 3.87 -11.59
CA THR A 43 -22.75 3.03 -11.87
C THR A 43 -22.76 1.81 -10.96
N ARG A 44 -21.61 1.16 -10.77
CA ARG A 44 -21.47 0.02 -9.86
C ARG A 44 -21.77 0.39 -8.42
N LEU A 45 -21.21 1.49 -7.91
CA LEU A 45 -21.52 2.02 -6.58
C LEU A 45 -23.04 2.20 -6.39
N SER A 46 -23.70 2.74 -7.42
CA SER A 46 -25.15 2.99 -7.40
C SER A 46 -25.98 1.70 -7.42
N ALA A 47 -25.43 0.60 -7.97
CA ALA A 47 -26.11 -0.68 -8.12
C ALA A 47 -25.88 -1.63 -6.93
N SER A 48 -24.64 -1.72 -6.43
CA SER A 48 -24.22 -2.67 -5.40
C SER A 48 -24.24 -2.07 -3.99
N GLY A 49 -24.11 -0.75 -3.85
CA GLY A 49 -23.99 -0.08 -2.55
C GLY A 49 -22.65 -0.33 -1.85
N GLU A 50 -22.61 0.00 -0.56
CA GLU A 50 -21.40 -0.02 0.28
C GLU A 50 -21.61 -0.77 1.60
N GLU A 51 -22.64 -1.62 1.66
CA GLU A 51 -22.95 -2.44 2.82
C GLU A 51 -22.07 -3.71 2.85
N PHE A 52 -21.51 -3.98 4.02
CA PHE A 52 -20.72 -5.18 4.32
C PHE A 52 -20.73 -5.42 5.84
N PRO A 53 -20.35 -6.62 6.31
CA PRO A 53 -20.25 -6.88 7.75
C PRO A 53 -19.36 -5.85 8.46
N GLY A 54 -19.97 -5.06 9.36
CA GLY A 54 -19.30 -4.00 10.11
C GLY A 54 -19.24 -2.63 9.43
N SER A 55 -19.93 -2.41 8.30
CA SER A 55 -19.95 -1.12 7.59
C SER A 55 -20.38 0.06 8.46
N GLU A 56 -21.23 -0.15 9.47
CA GLU A 56 -21.69 0.93 10.36
C GLU A 56 -20.74 1.23 11.51
N HIS A 57 -19.71 0.40 11.71
CA HIS A 57 -18.78 0.61 12.83
C HIS A 57 -17.92 1.86 12.60
N ARG A 58 -17.78 2.66 13.66
CA ARG A 58 -16.91 3.81 13.74
C ARG A 58 -16.17 3.70 15.08
N PRO A 59 -14.84 3.51 15.10
CA PRO A 59 -14.07 3.51 16.34
C PRO A 59 -14.25 4.84 17.09
N ALA A 60 -14.31 4.79 18.42
CA ALA A 60 -14.45 6.01 19.23
C ALA A 60 -13.16 6.84 19.20
N ASP A 61 -12.02 6.17 19.21
CA ASP A 61 -10.68 6.70 19.02
C ASP A 61 -9.94 5.87 17.97
N ARG A 62 -9.84 6.40 16.74
CA ARG A 62 -9.09 5.74 15.67
C ARG A 62 -7.62 5.50 16.02
N LYS A 63 -7.03 6.25 16.95
CA LYS A 63 -5.66 6.01 17.39
C LYS A 63 -5.52 4.71 18.17
N ARG A 64 -6.60 4.23 18.81
CA ARG A 64 -6.63 3.08 19.73
C ARG A 64 -7.68 2.04 19.34
N TRP A 65 -8.04 1.98 18.06
CA TRP A 65 -9.16 1.15 17.59
C TRP A 65 -8.94 -0.35 17.83
N MET A 66 -7.69 -0.85 17.80
CA MET A 66 -7.46 -2.28 18.08
C MET A 66 -7.71 -2.60 19.56
N ALA A 67 -7.32 -1.70 20.47
CA ALA A 67 -7.59 -1.82 21.90
C ALA A 67 -9.10 -1.87 22.21
N GLU A 68 -9.92 -1.07 21.50
CA GLU A 68 -11.39 -1.07 21.64
C GLU A 68 -12.02 -2.44 21.35
N LEU A 69 -11.39 -3.26 20.49
CA LEU A 69 -11.89 -4.59 20.14
C LEU A 69 -11.47 -5.68 21.14
N GLY A 70 -10.50 -5.39 22.01
CA GLY A 70 -9.99 -6.29 23.05
C GLY A 70 -8.77 -7.10 22.59
N ALA A 71 -7.61 -6.88 23.24
CA ALA A 71 -6.35 -7.50 22.85
C ALA A 71 -6.35 -9.04 22.96
N ASP A 72 -7.12 -9.59 23.89
CA ASP A 72 -7.34 -11.02 24.12
C ASP A 72 -8.31 -11.65 23.10
N ARG A 73 -9.10 -10.82 22.40
CA ARG A 73 -10.10 -11.26 21.43
C ARG A 73 -9.58 -11.21 20.00
N VAL A 74 -8.89 -10.14 19.64
CA VAL A 74 -8.42 -9.89 18.27
C VAL A 74 -7.25 -10.81 17.95
N ARG A 75 -7.40 -11.67 16.93
CA ARG A 75 -6.27 -12.43 16.35
C ARG A 75 -5.71 -11.73 15.11
N VAL A 76 -4.41 -11.87 14.89
CA VAL A 76 -3.69 -11.20 13.77
C VAL A 76 -4.30 -11.49 12.40
N HIS A 77 -4.74 -12.72 12.12
CA HIS A 77 -5.38 -13.05 10.83
C HIS A 77 -6.77 -12.44 10.65
N GLN A 78 -7.48 -12.08 11.73
CA GLN A 78 -8.81 -11.46 11.66
C GLN A 78 -8.73 -9.99 11.27
N VAL A 79 -7.60 -9.34 11.52
CA VAL A 79 -7.39 -7.91 11.25
C VAL A 79 -7.41 -7.64 9.75
N VAL A 80 -8.28 -6.71 9.33
CA VAL A 80 -8.13 -5.97 8.07
C VAL A 80 -7.30 -4.73 8.38
N TRP A 81 -6.04 -4.74 7.97
CA TRP A 81 -5.05 -3.72 8.25
C TRP A 81 -5.22 -2.53 7.30
N PRO A 82 -5.62 -1.34 7.79
CA PRO A 82 -5.59 -0.13 6.99
C PRO A 82 -4.14 0.26 6.73
N GLY A 83 -3.78 0.38 5.46
CA GLY A 83 -2.41 0.68 5.02
C GLY A 83 -2.29 1.95 4.20
N THR A 84 -1.07 2.46 4.12
CA THR A 84 -0.73 3.56 3.22
C THR A 84 0.34 3.14 2.23
N HIS A 85 0.15 3.51 0.97
CA HIS A 85 1.16 3.39 -0.08
C HIS A 85 2.12 4.59 -0.01
N ASP A 86 3.42 4.33 -0.16
CA ASP A 86 4.49 5.34 -0.12
C ASP A 86 4.31 6.35 1.02
N SER A 87 4.19 5.80 2.24
CA SER A 87 3.65 6.47 3.43
C SER A 87 4.40 7.74 3.82
N ALA A 88 5.71 7.76 3.61
CA ALA A 88 6.59 8.85 4.07
C ALA A 88 6.83 9.95 3.00
N THR A 89 5.95 10.07 2.01
CA THR A 89 6.08 11.05 0.91
C THR A 89 5.47 12.44 1.21
N ASN A 90 5.00 12.70 2.42
CA ASN A 90 4.33 13.96 2.80
C ASN A 90 5.16 15.24 2.60
N LYS A 91 6.49 15.12 2.64
CA LYS A 91 7.42 16.23 2.35
C LYS A 91 8.31 15.93 1.14
N ILE A 92 7.90 15.02 0.26
CA ILE A 92 8.68 14.67 -0.94
C ILE A 92 8.82 15.87 -1.87
N GLY A 93 10.00 16.03 -2.46
CA GLY A 93 10.27 17.04 -3.49
C GLY A 93 10.00 18.51 -3.07
N VAL A 94 10.06 19.38 -4.08
CA VAL A 94 9.81 20.82 -3.95
C VAL A 94 8.30 21.08 -4.06
N PRO A 95 7.70 21.83 -3.12
CA PRO A 95 6.28 22.19 -3.18
C PRO A 95 5.93 22.80 -4.54
N LEU A 96 4.77 22.42 -5.10
CA LEU A 96 4.24 22.89 -6.39
C LEU A 96 5.08 22.57 -7.65
N VAL A 97 6.32 22.09 -7.50
CA VAL A 97 7.21 21.78 -8.62
C VAL A 97 7.32 20.27 -8.82
N THR A 98 7.97 19.55 -7.91
CA THR A 98 8.16 18.09 -8.05
C THR A 98 7.27 17.29 -7.13
N ARG A 99 6.86 17.85 -5.98
CA ARG A 99 5.98 17.18 -5.01
C ARG A 99 4.67 16.64 -5.59
N PRO A 100 3.91 17.40 -6.42
CA PRO A 100 2.63 16.92 -6.93
C PRO A 100 2.72 15.61 -7.73
N PHE A 101 3.90 15.28 -8.25
CA PHE A 101 4.15 14.11 -9.09
C PHE A 101 4.60 12.86 -8.31
N ALA A 102 4.88 12.98 -7.01
CA ALA A 102 5.38 11.86 -6.19
C ALA A 102 4.77 11.80 -4.77
N GLN A 103 3.95 12.78 -4.39
CA GLN A 103 3.31 12.79 -3.08
C GLN A 103 2.14 11.81 -3.06
N CYS A 104 2.26 10.75 -2.27
CA CYS A 104 1.21 9.75 -2.03
C CYS A 104 0.47 9.98 -0.71
N GLN A 105 1.08 10.70 0.24
CA GLN A 105 0.44 11.07 1.50
C GLN A 105 0.60 12.56 1.81
N SER A 106 -0.34 13.15 2.55
CA SER A 106 -0.24 14.52 3.08
C SER A 106 0.16 14.54 4.57
N MET A 107 -0.22 13.51 5.32
CA MET A 107 0.08 13.33 6.74
C MET A 107 1.48 12.73 6.96
N SER A 108 2.15 13.12 8.05
CA SER A 108 3.30 12.40 8.60
C SER A 108 2.95 10.96 8.97
N VAL A 109 3.95 10.11 9.21
CA VAL A 109 3.70 8.73 9.63
C VAL A 109 3.01 8.70 10.98
N TYR A 110 3.41 9.56 11.94
CA TYR A 110 2.72 9.66 13.23
C TYR A 110 1.24 10.07 13.09
N GLU A 111 0.93 11.03 12.21
CA GLU A 111 -0.45 11.44 11.94
C GLU A 111 -1.25 10.33 11.27
N GLN A 112 -0.67 9.57 10.33
CA GLN A 112 -1.31 8.40 9.73
C GLN A 112 -1.63 7.31 10.76
N LEU A 113 -0.67 7.00 11.66
CA LEU A 113 -0.87 6.04 12.74
C LEU A 113 -1.96 6.53 13.72
N SER A 114 -1.98 7.83 14.02
CA SER A 114 -3.02 8.46 14.85
C SER A 114 -4.40 8.47 14.19
N MET A 115 -4.46 8.54 12.85
CA MET A 115 -5.68 8.36 12.06
C MET A 115 -6.17 6.89 12.06
N GLY A 116 -5.34 5.94 12.50
CA GLY A 116 -5.67 4.52 12.61
C GLY A 116 -5.01 3.61 11.58
N THR A 117 -4.10 4.13 10.74
CA THR A 117 -3.25 3.32 9.84
C THR A 117 -2.42 2.33 10.65
N ARG A 118 -2.28 1.09 10.17
CA ARG A 118 -1.47 0.04 10.81
C ARG A 118 -0.49 -0.66 9.87
N VAL A 119 -0.50 -0.35 8.56
CA VAL A 119 0.55 -0.78 7.61
C VAL A 119 1.17 0.46 6.97
N ILE A 120 2.49 0.62 7.13
CA ILE A 120 3.26 1.76 6.62
C ILE A 120 4.28 1.23 5.60
N ASP A 121 4.25 1.73 4.37
CA ASP A 121 5.18 1.43 3.27
C ASP A 121 6.23 2.54 3.15
N VAL A 122 7.47 2.26 3.55
CA VAL A 122 8.57 3.22 3.51
C VAL A 122 9.61 2.77 2.49
N ARG A 123 9.90 3.65 1.53
CA ARG A 123 10.93 3.42 0.52
C ARG A 123 12.13 4.30 0.78
N ILE A 124 13.31 3.70 0.70
CA ILE A 124 14.57 4.36 1.00
C ILE A 124 15.61 4.18 -0.09
N GLN A 125 16.59 5.07 -0.07
CA GLN A 125 17.81 4.99 -0.87
C GLN A 125 19.04 4.76 0.02
N GLU A 126 20.21 4.51 -0.59
CA GLU A 126 21.51 4.15 0.01
C GLU A 126 21.99 5.01 1.22
N GLU A 127 21.71 6.31 1.26
CA GLU A 127 21.98 7.22 2.38
C GLU A 127 20.89 7.23 3.48
N ARG A 128 19.99 6.23 3.47
CA ARG A 128 18.89 6.07 4.43
C ARG A 128 17.89 7.24 4.43
N ARG A 129 17.74 7.90 3.29
CA ARG A 129 16.68 8.90 3.11
C ARG A 129 15.45 8.24 2.51
N VAL A 130 14.28 8.70 2.93
CA VAL A 130 13.03 8.32 2.27
C VAL A 130 13.05 8.85 0.85
N CYS A 131 12.64 8.04 -0.12
CA CYS A 131 12.57 8.42 -1.52
C CYS A 131 11.32 7.86 -2.23
N HIS A 132 11.07 8.38 -3.43
CA HIS A 132 10.10 7.86 -4.38
C HIS A 132 10.69 8.07 -5.79
N GLY A 133 11.21 6.99 -6.38
CA GLY A 133 12.12 7.11 -7.52
C GLY A 133 13.28 8.04 -7.20
N VAL A 134 13.60 8.97 -8.10
CA VAL A 134 14.75 9.88 -7.96
C VAL A 134 14.57 10.99 -6.92
N LEU A 135 13.35 11.19 -6.39
CA LEU A 135 13.09 12.23 -5.41
C LEU A 135 13.36 11.69 -4.01
N ALA A 136 14.14 12.41 -3.21
CA ALA A 136 14.36 12.11 -1.80
C ALA A 136 13.73 13.20 -0.91
N THR A 137 13.42 12.82 0.32
CA THR A 137 12.99 13.74 1.38
C THR A 137 13.85 13.52 2.62
N TYR A 138 13.28 13.56 3.83
CA TYR A 138 13.98 13.44 5.10
C TYR A 138 14.59 12.05 5.37
N PRO A 139 15.53 11.94 6.33
CA PRO A 139 16.08 10.66 6.79
C PRO A 139 15.00 9.74 7.35
N VAL A 140 15.17 8.43 7.18
CA VAL A 140 14.25 7.40 7.68
C VAL A 140 14.09 7.44 9.21
N ASP A 141 15.08 7.96 9.95
CA ASP A 141 15.01 8.19 11.40
C ASP A 141 13.71 8.89 11.82
N VAL A 142 13.24 9.88 11.04
CA VAL A 142 12.00 10.61 11.34
C VAL A 142 10.79 9.65 11.36
N VAL A 143 10.76 8.67 10.45
CA VAL A 143 9.71 7.65 10.39
C VAL A 143 9.80 6.70 11.58
N LEU A 144 11.00 6.27 11.94
CA LEU A 144 11.21 5.35 13.06
C LEU A 144 10.86 6.04 14.39
N ASP A 145 11.20 7.31 14.54
CA ASP A 145 10.84 8.13 15.70
C ASP A 145 9.31 8.33 15.80
N ASP A 146 8.63 8.56 14.66
CA ASP A 146 7.16 8.64 14.59
C ASP A 146 6.50 7.32 15.05
N VAL A 147 7.01 6.16 14.61
CA VAL A 147 6.54 4.85 15.06
C VAL A 147 6.78 4.65 16.55
N ARG A 148 7.98 4.94 17.06
CA ARG A 148 8.29 4.83 18.49
C ARG A 148 7.40 5.72 19.34
N ARG A 149 7.16 6.96 18.90
CA ARG A 149 6.25 7.88 19.57
C ARG A 149 4.85 7.30 19.67
N PHE A 150 4.32 6.77 18.57
CA PHE A 150 3.01 6.13 18.55
C PHE A 150 2.94 4.94 19.52
N LEU A 151 3.97 4.09 19.56
CA LEU A 151 4.06 2.98 20.51
C LEU A 151 4.12 3.47 21.97
N GLY A 152 4.81 4.57 22.25
CA GLY A 152 4.87 5.16 23.60
C GLY A 152 3.54 5.75 24.10
N GLU A 153 2.61 6.05 23.19
CA GLU A 153 1.32 6.68 23.50
C GLU A 153 0.12 5.72 23.40
N THR A 154 0.38 4.44 23.09
CA THR A 154 -0.61 3.36 22.93
C THR A 154 -0.15 2.09 23.65
N GLU A 155 -1.05 1.14 23.88
CA GLU A 155 -0.72 -0.09 24.65
C GLU A 155 -0.89 -1.39 23.85
N SER A 156 -1.93 -1.47 23.01
CA SER A 156 -2.29 -2.71 22.29
C SER A 156 -2.18 -2.62 20.76
N GLU A 157 -1.87 -1.44 20.23
CA GLU A 157 -1.84 -1.24 18.77
C GLU A 157 -0.61 -1.92 18.16
N VAL A 158 -0.81 -2.71 17.11
CA VAL A 158 0.27 -3.40 16.38
C VAL A 158 0.48 -2.73 15.03
N VAL A 159 1.73 -2.51 14.63
CA VAL A 159 2.10 -1.86 13.37
C VAL A 159 2.88 -2.83 12.50
N ILE A 160 2.50 -2.93 11.23
CA ILE A 160 3.30 -3.54 10.17
C ILE A 160 4.08 -2.41 9.51
N LEU A 161 5.38 -2.37 9.75
CA LEU A 161 6.29 -1.42 9.13
C LEU A 161 7.03 -2.12 8.00
N GLU A 162 6.67 -1.82 6.76
CA GLU A 162 7.44 -2.20 5.60
C GLU A 162 8.50 -1.14 5.33
N VAL A 163 9.76 -1.57 5.27
CA VAL A 163 10.85 -0.75 4.72
C VAL A 163 11.46 -1.50 3.55
N ARG A 164 11.62 -0.83 2.43
CA ARG A 164 12.23 -1.41 1.22
C ARG A 164 13.20 -0.44 0.57
N THR A 165 14.24 -0.97 -0.05
CA THR A 165 15.08 -0.17 -0.93
C THR A 165 14.34 0.09 -2.24
N GLU A 166 14.24 1.36 -2.62
CA GLU A 166 13.54 1.80 -3.83
C GLU A 166 14.19 1.23 -5.10
N PHE A 167 13.38 1.04 -6.14
CA PHE A 167 13.90 0.58 -7.42
C PHE A 167 14.90 1.57 -8.00
N GLY A 168 16.07 1.07 -8.41
CA GLY A 168 17.15 1.89 -8.95
C GLY A 168 18.14 2.42 -7.90
N HIS A 169 17.91 2.12 -6.62
CA HIS A 169 18.79 2.47 -5.52
C HIS A 169 19.54 1.26 -4.94
N GLU A 170 20.58 1.54 -4.15
CA GLU A 170 21.38 0.55 -3.44
C GLU A 170 20.90 0.41 -1.99
N ASP A 171 21.10 -0.77 -1.41
CA ASP A 171 20.78 -0.96 0.00
C ASP A 171 21.74 -0.15 0.87
N PRO A 172 21.25 0.54 1.91
CA PRO A 172 22.14 1.11 2.90
C PRO A 172 22.95 0.01 3.60
N PRO A 173 24.23 0.26 3.92
CA PRO A 173 25.05 -0.73 4.62
C PRO A 173 24.49 -1.00 6.02
N GLU A 174 24.47 -2.28 6.42
CA GLU A 174 24.03 -2.74 7.76
C GLU A 174 22.64 -2.21 8.18
N PHE A 175 21.74 -2.03 7.20
CA PHE A 175 20.45 -1.39 7.45
C PHE A 175 19.52 -2.25 8.34
N ASP A 176 19.65 -3.56 8.28
CA ASP A 176 18.95 -4.50 9.16
C ASP A 176 19.27 -4.24 10.63
N ARG A 177 20.57 -4.11 10.97
CA ARG A 177 21.01 -3.78 12.32
C ARG A 177 20.51 -2.40 12.73
N PHE A 178 20.61 -1.41 11.83
CA PHE A 178 20.11 -0.07 12.08
C PHE A 178 18.61 -0.05 12.42
N LEU A 179 17.77 -0.82 11.70
CA LEU A 179 16.34 -0.92 11.98
C LEU A 179 16.08 -1.49 13.38
N VAL A 180 16.78 -2.57 13.75
CA VAL A 180 16.63 -3.22 15.06
C VAL A 180 17.04 -2.27 16.17
N ASP A 181 18.22 -1.65 16.06
CA ASP A 181 18.75 -0.71 17.06
C ASP A 181 17.82 0.50 17.24
N LYS A 182 17.26 1.03 16.14
CA LYS A 182 16.38 2.20 16.17
C LYS A 182 15.00 1.86 16.72
N LEU A 183 14.40 0.75 16.34
CA LEU A 183 13.06 0.38 16.80
C LEU A 183 13.06 -0.21 18.22
N GLY A 184 14.17 -0.81 18.65
CA GLY A 184 14.26 -1.58 19.89
C GLY A 184 13.74 -3.01 19.69
N GLU A 185 14.60 -4.00 19.93
CA GLU A 185 14.27 -5.42 19.77
C GLU A 185 13.08 -5.85 20.66
N GLU A 186 12.89 -5.20 21.81
CA GLU A 186 11.77 -5.39 22.72
C GLU A 186 10.41 -5.04 22.11
N HIS A 187 10.39 -4.20 21.07
CA HIS A 187 9.16 -3.82 20.35
C HIS A 187 8.92 -4.68 19.11
N LEU A 188 9.93 -5.40 18.61
CA LEU A 188 9.85 -6.18 17.38
C LEU A 188 9.24 -7.56 17.62
N ILE A 189 8.20 -7.87 16.85
CA ILE A 189 7.59 -9.20 16.79
C ILE A 189 8.49 -10.05 15.86
N PRO A 190 9.13 -11.12 16.36
CA PRO A 190 10.05 -11.93 15.56
C PRO A 190 9.33 -12.62 14.40
N GLN A 191 10.08 -12.95 13.35
CA GLN A 191 9.56 -13.66 12.18
C GLN A 191 9.16 -15.10 12.53
N ASP A 192 7.88 -15.27 12.84
CA ASP A 192 7.25 -16.53 13.24
C ASP A 192 5.85 -16.62 12.63
N GLU A 193 5.61 -17.66 11.84
CA GLU A 193 4.31 -17.91 11.20
C GLU A 193 3.17 -18.19 12.18
N ALA A 194 3.48 -18.59 13.41
CA ALA A 194 2.45 -18.75 14.44
C ALA A 194 1.79 -17.41 14.81
N VAL A 195 2.43 -16.27 14.52
CA VAL A 195 1.89 -14.91 14.79
C VAL A 195 0.51 -14.71 14.18
N PHE A 196 0.23 -15.28 13.00
CA PHE A 196 -1.09 -15.13 12.37
C PHE A 196 -2.24 -15.68 13.24
N HIS A 197 -1.98 -16.66 14.10
CA HIS A 197 -2.99 -17.28 14.98
C HIS A 197 -3.00 -16.73 16.40
N LYS A 198 -1.99 -15.95 16.78
CA LYS A 198 -1.90 -15.31 18.09
C LYS A 198 -2.92 -14.17 18.21
N THR A 199 -3.43 -13.99 19.42
CA THR A 199 -4.13 -12.79 19.83
C THR A 199 -3.15 -11.63 19.97
N ILE A 200 -3.64 -10.39 19.95
CA ILE A 200 -2.80 -9.22 20.21
C ILE A 200 -2.15 -9.31 21.60
N ALA A 201 -2.88 -9.79 22.61
CA ALA A 201 -2.36 -9.98 23.97
C ALA A 201 -1.15 -10.94 24.01
N GLU A 202 -1.15 -12.00 23.20
CA GLU A 202 -0.03 -12.94 23.09
C GLU A 202 1.20 -12.34 22.38
N LEU A 203 1.05 -11.24 21.64
CA LEU A 203 2.18 -10.53 21.03
C LEU A 203 2.84 -9.55 21.99
N LEU A 204 2.10 -9.01 22.95
CA LEU A 204 2.60 -8.00 23.88
C LEU A 204 3.77 -8.52 24.74
N PRO A 205 4.77 -7.67 25.03
CA PRO A 205 4.84 -6.22 24.75
C PRO A 205 5.32 -5.85 23.33
N ARG A 206 5.61 -6.84 22.46
CA ARG A 206 6.08 -6.60 21.10
C ARG A 206 4.92 -6.20 20.20
N ARG A 207 5.11 -5.16 19.40
CA ARG A 207 4.03 -4.49 18.66
C ARG A 207 4.38 -4.09 17.23
N VAL A 208 5.60 -4.37 16.76
CA VAL A 208 6.02 -4.03 15.40
C VAL A 208 6.42 -5.27 14.62
N ILE A 209 5.69 -5.56 13.55
CA ILE A 209 6.14 -6.48 12.51
C ILE A 209 6.92 -5.64 11.50
N CYS A 210 8.25 -5.66 11.59
CA CYS A 210 9.11 -4.90 10.67
C CYS A 210 9.51 -5.78 9.48
N VAL A 211 8.94 -5.50 8.30
CA VAL A 211 9.28 -6.19 7.05
C VAL A 211 10.40 -5.43 6.35
N TRP A 212 11.59 -6.01 6.27
CA TRP A 212 12.73 -5.44 5.55
C TRP A 212 12.89 -6.13 4.19
N LYS A 213 12.82 -5.34 3.11
CA LYS A 213 12.96 -5.81 1.72
C LYS A 213 14.20 -5.17 1.06
N PRO A 214 15.40 -5.72 1.31
CA PRO A 214 16.60 -5.29 0.61
C PRO A 214 16.53 -5.69 -0.88
N ARG A 215 17.32 -5.00 -1.71
CA ARG A 215 17.47 -5.27 -3.15
C ARG A 215 18.61 -6.24 -3.44
N LYS A 216 19.74 -6.11 -2.74
CA LYS A 216 20.98 -6.86 -2.99
C LYS A 216 21.52 -7.56 -1.75
N SER A 217 21.28 -6.99 -0.58
CA SER A 217 21.66 -7.55 0.70
C SER A 217 20.86 -8.82 0.98
N PRO A 218 21.39 -9.75 1.80
CA PRO A 218 20.64 -10.94 2.18
C PRO A 218 19.29 -10.59 2.82
N ALA A 219 18.26 -11.36 2.47
CA ALA A 219 16.96 -11.22 3.11
C ALA A 219 17.05 -11.55 4.63
N PRO A 220 16.20 -10.94 5.48
CA PRO A 220 16.07 -11.32 6.87
C PRO A 220 15.92 -12.83 7.06
N LYS A 221 16.56 -13.36 8.10
CA LYS A 221 16.55 -14.80 8.40
C LYS A 221 15.28 -15.19 9.17
N PRO A 222 14.74 -16.41 8.95
CA PRO A 222 13.68 -16.96 9.78
C PRO A 222 14.01 -16.93 11.27
N GLY A 223 13.02 -16.62 12.11
CA GLY A 223 13.17 -16.46 13.56
C GLY A 223 13.87 -15.18 14.01
N GLY A 224 14.39 -14.37 13.09
CA GLY A 224 15.02 -13.08 13.41
C GLY A 224 14.00 -11.99 13.79
N PRO A 225 14.49 -10.82 14.23
CA PRO A 225 13.63 -9.69 14.62
C PRO A 225 12.96 -8.99 13.43
N LEU A 226 13.49 -9.16 12.21
CA LEU A 226 12.95 -8.59 10.98
C LEU A 226 12.32 -9.67 10.10
N TRP A 227 11.23 -9.31 9.43
CA TRP A 227 10.50 -10.16 8.51
C TRP A 227 10.99 -9.96 7.08
N SER A 228 11.19 -11.05 6.35
CA SER A 228 11.59 -11.02 4.95
C SER A 228 10.43 -10.67 4.02
N ALA A 229 10.75 -10.27 2.78
CA ALA A 229 9.78 -9.87 1.76
C ALA A 229 8.69 -10.93 1.46
N GLY A 230 8.98 -12.22 1.71
CA GLY A 230 8.05 -13.32 1.47
C GLY A 230 6.79 -13.27 2.33
N TYR A 231 6.77 -12.46 3.40
CA TYR A 231 5.66 -12.37 4.34
C TYR A 231 4.73 -11.18 4.14
N LEU A 232 5.04 -10.25 3.22
CA LEU A 232 4.13 -9.19 2.80
C LEU A 232 4.16 -9.13 1.28
N LYS A 233 3.15 -9.72 0.66
CA LYS A 233 3.01 -9.87 -0.79
C LYS A 233 1.94 -8.95 -1.33
N ASP A 234 2.09 -8.58 -2.60
CA ASP A 234 1.17 -7.73 -3.32
C ASP A 234 1.24 -8.05 -4.82
N ASN A 235 0.23 -7.59 -5.57
CA ASN A 235 0.21 -7.60 -7.02
C ASN A 235 0.12 -6.15 -7.52
N TRP A 236 1.27 -5.52 -7.73
CA TRP A 236 1.31 -4.17 -8.30
C TRP A 236 0.67 -4.14 -9.70
N ILE A 237 -0.28 -3.21 -9.87
CA ILE A 237 -0.97 -2.96 -11.13
C ILE A 237 -0.68 -1.51 -11.50
N ASP A 238 0.22 -1.33 -12.46
CA ASP A 238 0.66 -0.04 -12.93
C ASP A 238 -0.36 0.53 -13.93
N THR A 239 -1.37 1.25 -13.45
CA THR A 239 -2.45 1.82 -14.27
C THR A 239 -3.05 3.09 -13.66
N ASP A 240 -3.46 4.05 -14.50
CA ASP A 240 -4.24 5.23 -14.08
C ASP A 240 -5.76 5.04 -14.27
N LEU A 241 -6.17 3.83 -14.65
CA LEU A 241 -7.52 3.41 -14.98
C LEU A 241 -8.19 2.77 -13.76
N PRO A 242 -9.23 3.41 -13.17
CA PRO A 242 -9.72 3.04 -11.84
C PRO A 242 -10.54 1.74 -11.84
N GLU A 243 -11.36 1.48 -12.85
CA GLU A 243 -12.15 0.25 -12.96
C GLU A 243 -11.23 -0.94 -13.25
N THR A 244 -10.26 -0.77 -14.16
CA THR A 244 -9.23 -1.77 -14.45
C THR A 244 -8.46 -2.15 -13.18
N LYS A 245 -8.06 -1.17 -12.36
CA LYS A 245 -7.39 -1.41 -11.07
C LYS A 245 -8.31 -2.16 -10.10
N PHE A 246 -9.57 -1.73 -9.97
CA PHE A 246 -10.57 -2.33 -9.09
C PHE A 246 -10.80 -3.81 -9.41
N GLU A 247 -11.09 -4.14 -10.67
CA GLU A 247 -11.31 -5.51 -11.12
C GLU A 247 -10.06 -6.39 -10.99
N SER A 248 -8.89 -5.83 -11.31
CA SER A 248 -7.62 -6.54 -11.16
C SER A 248 -7.35 -6.89 -9.69
N ASN A 249 -7.61 -5.95 -8.77
CA ASN A 249 -7.49 -6.18 -7.34
C ASN A 249 -8.44 -7.30 -6.85
N LEU A 250 -9.71 -7.29 -7.27
CA LEU A 250 -10.66 -8.37 -6.94
C LEU A 250 -10.20 -9.71 -7.50
N LYS A 251 -9.73 -9.74 -8.75
CA LYS A 251 -9.21 -10.94 -9.39
C LYS A 251 -8.02 -11.53 -8.62
N PHE A 252 -7.01 -10.73 -8.30
CA PHE A 252 -5.83 -11.21 -7.60
C PHE A 252 -6.12 -11.58 -6.14
N LEU A 253 -7.05 -10.86 -5.48
CA LEU A 253 -7.56 -11.25 -4.17
C LEU A 253 -8.22 -12.64 -4.23
N GLY A 254 -9.02 -12.89 -5.27
CA GLY A 254 -9.68 -14.19 -5.48
C GLY A 254 -8.72 -15.37 -5.64
N GLN A 255 -7.49 -15.11 -6.08
CA GLN A 255 -6.43 -16.12 -6.23
C GLN A 255 -5.71 -16.46 -4.91
N GLN A 256 -5.91 -15.67 -3.86
CA GLN A 256 -5.28 -15.92 -2.57
C GLN A 256 -6.03 -17.00 -1.77
N PRO A 257 -5.33 -17.75 -0.90
CA PRO A 257 -6.00 -18.57 0.11
C PRO A 257 -6.65 -17.68 1.18
N PRO A 258 -7.66 -18.20 1.90
CA PRO A 258 -8.25 -17.54 3.07
C PRO A 258 -7.21 -17.12 4.11
N VAL A 259 -7.48 -16.04 4.85
CA VAL A 259 -6.53 -15.49 5.84
C VAL A 259 -6.17 -16.48 6.96
N ALA A 260 -7.09 -17.39 7.33
CA ALA A 260 -6.85 -18.41 8.35
C ALA A 260 -5.83 -19.48 7.93
N GLU A 261 -5.75 -19.75 6.63
CA GLU A 261 -4.85 -20.78 6.06
C GLU A 261 -3.52 -20.17 5.60
N ARG A 262 -3.51 -18.86 5.31
CA ARG A 262 -2.33 -18.15 4.83
C ARG A 262 -1.30 -17.93 5.93
N ARG A 263 -0.03 -17.87 5.53
CA ARG A 263 1.13 -17.59 6.40
C ARG A 263 1.93 -16.37 5.96
N PHE A 264 1.26 -15.45 5.27
CA PHE A 264 1.79 -14.18 4.81
C PHE A 264 0.67 -13.14 4.75
N PHE A 265 1.03 -11.86 4.90
CA PHE A 265 0.17 -10.73 4.62
C PHE A 265 0.03 -10.54 3.11
N TYR A 266 -1.20 -10.38 2.63
CA TYR A 266 -1.47 -9.99 1.24
C TYR A 266 -2.10 -8.61 1.21
N ARG A 267 -1.45 -7.71 0.47
CA ARG A 267 -1.82 -6.32 0.30
C ARG A 267 -2.57 -6.12 -1.01
N VAL A 268 -3.79 -5.61 -0.87
CA VAL A 268 -4.57 -5.01 -1.94
C VAL A 268 -4.35 -3.50 -1.88
N GLU A 269 -4.07 -2.87 -3.02
CA GLU A 269 -3.79 -1.44 -3.07
C GLU A 269 -4.87 -0.69 -3.86
N ASN A 270 -5.61 0.17 -3.18
CA ASN A 270 -6.60 1.09 -3.71
C ASN A 270 -5.95 2.40 -4.22
N THR A 271 -4.90 2.28 -5.04
CA THR A 271 -4.27 3.42 -5.70
C THR A 271 -4.13 3.18 -7.20
N VAL A 272 -4.14 4.27 -7.96
CA VAL A 272 -3.85 4.29 -9.39
C VAL A 272 -2.66 5.21 -9.68
N THR A 273 -1.84 4.80 -10.63
CA THR A 273 -0.53 5.39 -10.92
C THR A 273 -0.60 6.30 -12.13
N PRO A 274 -0.13 7.56 -12.07
CA PRO A 274 -0.04 8.43 -13.23
C PRO A 274 0.68 7.80 -14.42
N LYS A 275 0.19 8.04 -15.64
CA LYS A 275 0.76 7.50 -16.89
C LYS A 275 1.22 8.61 -17.81
N ALA A 276 2.39 8.43 -18.42
CA ALA A 276 3.04 9.44 -19.27
C ALA A 276 2.21 9.82 -20.52
N ASP A 277 1.33 8.95 -20.98
CA ASP A 277 0.38 9.20 -22.07
C ASP A 277 -0.92 9.89 -21.60
N ASN A 278 -1.04 10.22 -20.32
CA ASN A 278 -2.11 11.05 -19.75
C ASN A 278 -1.57 12.44 -19.39
N PRO A 279 -2.23 13.54 -19.80
CA PRO A 279 -1.82 14.89 -19.42
C PRO A 279 -1.97 15.20 -17.91
N VAL A 280 -2.74 14.41 -17.16
CA VAL A 280 -2.87 14.54 -15.71
C VAL A 280 -1.86 13.62 -15.03
N LEU A 281 -0.72 14.18 -14.66
CA LEU A 281 0.42 13.46 -14.09
C LEU A 281 0.57 13.63 -12.57
N CYS A 282 -0.14 14.57 -11.97
CA CYS A 282 -0.12 14.75 -10.52
C CYS A 282 -0.81 13.58 -9.82
N VAL A 283 -0.22 13.06 -8.74
CA VAL A 283 -0.68 11.86 -8.03
C VAL A 283 -2.10 12.05 -7.49
N TRP A 284 -2.36 13.16 -6.78
CA TRP A 284 -3.67 13.40 -6.15
C TRP A 284 -4.87 13.35 -7.14
N PRO A 285 -4.87 14.10 -8.26
CA PRO A 285 -5.93 13.98 -9.27
C PRO A 285 -6.11 12.59 -9.89
N VAL A 286 -5.04 11.80 -9.94
CA VAL A 286 -5.07 10.43 -10.49
C VAL A 286 -5.65 9.48 -9.45
N THR A 287 -5.10 9.45 -8.23
CA THR A 287 -5.55 8.53 -7.18
C THR A 287 -6.99 8.78 -6.73
N LYS A 288 -7.46 10.04 -6.77
CA LYS A 288 -8.87 10.40 -6.50
C LYS A 288 -9.88 9.67 -7.42
N ARG A 289 -9.43 9.10 -8.55
CA ARG A 289 -10.29 8.32 -9.45
C ARG A 289 -10.79 7.02 -8.82
N ILE A 290 -10.05 6.45 -7.86
CA ILE A 290 -10.39 5.19 -7.18
C ILE A 290 -10.58 5.35 -5.65
N HIS A 291 -9.98 6.40 -5.07
CA HIS A 291 -9.95 6.65 -3.62
C HIS A 291 -11.31 6.51 -2.92
N GLY A 292 -12.37 7.11 -3.49
CA GLY A 292 -13.72 7.09 -2.92
C GLY A 292 -14.49 5.77 -3.06
N TYR A 293 -13.89 4.70 -3.57
CA TYR A 293 -14.56 3.40 -3.77
C TYR A 293 -14.05 2.30 -2.83
N ALA A 294 -13.36 2.66 -1.75
CA ALA A 294 -12.83 1.70 -0.79
C ALA A 294 -13.93 0.85 -0.13
N ARG A 295 -15.04 1.46 0.30
CA ARG A 295 -16.17 0.76 0.90
C ARG A 295 -16.86 -0.15 -0.12
N LEU A 296 -17.10 0.35 -1.34
CA LEU A 296 -17.58 -0.46 -2.46
C LEU A 296 -16.69 -1.68 -2.72
N PHE A 297 -15.36 -1.51 -2.70
CA PHE A 297 -14.43 -2.63 -2.90
C PHE A 297 -14.62 -3.72 -1.85
N ILE A 298 -14.75 -3.33 -0.58
CA ILE A 298 -15.00 -4.26 0.52
C ILE A 298 -16.36 -4.96 0.32
N ALA A 299 -17.43 -4.20 0.04
CA ALA A 299 -18.77 -4.75 -0.23
C ALA A 299 -18.74 -5.79 -1.36
N GLU A 300 -18.07 -5.49 -2.48
CA GLU A 300 -17.96 -6.43 -3.59
C GLU A 300 -17.10 -7.65 -3.27
N ALA A 301 -16.03 -7.49 -2.49
CA ALA A 301 -15.24 -8.62 -2.02
C ALA A 301 -16.10 -9.58 -1.19
N PHE A 302 -16.94 -9.07 -0.28
CA PHE A 302 -17.87 -9.90 0.48
C PHE A 302 -18.95 -10.53 -0.41
N ALA A 303 -19.59 -9.76 -1.29
CA ALA A 303 -20.61 -10.26 -2.20
C ALA A 303 -20.10 -11.39 -3.13
N LYS A 304 -18.80 -11.37 -3.47
CA LYS A 304 -18.13 -12.39 -4.29
C LYS A 304 -17.54 -13.55 -3.46
N GLY A 305 -17.77 -13.60 -2.14
CA GLY A 305 -17.22 -14.63 -1.27
C GLY A 305 -15.70 -14.56 -1.08
N LEU A 306 -15.12 -13.36 -1.19
CA LEU A 306 -13.69 -13.08 -1.04
C LEU A 306 -13.39 -12.33 0.27
N GLY A 307 -14.41 -12.06 1.09
CA GLY A 307 -14.31 -11.30 2.33
C GLY A 307 -13.29 -11.90 3.31
N ASP A 308 -13.17 -13.22 3.36
CA ASP A 308 -12.21 -13.98 4.19
C ASP A 308 -10.77 -13.98 3.64
N LYS A 309 -10.52 -13.37 2.47
CA LYS A 309 -9.18 -13.27 1.86
C LYS A 309 -8.54 -11.89 2.06
N LEU A 310 -9.37 -10.86 2.29
CA LEU A 310 -8.93 -9.48 2.47
C LEU A 310 -8.17 -9.35 3.80
N GLN A 311 -6.95 -8.80 3.77
CA GLN A 311 -6.16 -8.65 5.00
C GLN A 311 -5.47 -7.31 5.08
N VAL A 312 -4.60 -6.95 4.13
CA VAL A 312 -4.04 -5.61 4.10
C VAL A 312 -4.73 -4.84 2.97
N PHE A 313 -5.32 -3.69 3.29
CA PHE A 313 -5.93 -2.80 2.31
C PHE A 313 -5.28 -1.44 2.41
N ALA A 314 -4.57 -1.03 1.35
CA ALA A 314 -3.76 0.19 1.35
C ALA A 314 -4.31 1.24 0.38
N THR A 315 -4.11 2.52 0.68
CA THR A 315 -4.51 3.64 -0.19
C THR A 315 -3.46 4.75 -0.20
N ASP A 316 -3.49 5.59 -1.24
CA ASP A 316 -2.90 6.94 -1.13
C ASP A 316 -3.86 7.85 -0.36
N PHE A 317 -3.30 8.87 0.29
CA PHE A 317 -4.02 9.91 1.04
C PHE A 317 -5.13 9.34 1.93
N ILE A 318 -4.73 8.46 2.85
CA ILE A 318 -5.68 7.80 3.75
C ILE A 318 -6.53 8.80 4.54
N ASP A 319 -7.79 8.45 4.77
CA ASP A 319 -8.72 9.21 5.58
C ASP A 319 -9.40 8.33 6.64
N GLY A 320 -10.21 8.96 7.48
CA GLY A 320 -10.90 8.28 8.57
C GLY A 320 -11.94 7.27 8.10
N ASP A 321 -12.62 7.50 6.98
CA ASP A 321 -13.67 6.59 6.49
C ASP A 321 -13.06 5.26 6.02
N PHE A 322 -11.91 5.32 5.34
CA PHE A 322 -11.13 4.15 4.95
C PHE A 322 -10.71 3.31 6.16
N VAL A 323 -10.23 3.98 7.22
CA VAL A 323 -9.84 3.32 8.48
C VAL A 323 -11.06 2.67 9.13
N ASP A 324 -12.18 3.38 9.20
CA ASP A 324 -13.42 2.88 9.81
C ASP A 324 -13.94 1.64 9.09
N ALA A 325 -13.86 1.62 7.76
CA ALA A 325 -14.25 0.46 6.96
C ALA A 325 -13.39 -0.77 7.31
N CYS A 326 -12.07 -0.62 7.41
CA CYS A 326 -11.16 -1.70 7.78
C CYS A 326 -11.36 -2.17 9.24
N ALA A 327 -11.51 -1.24 10.17
CA ALA A 327 -11.79 -1.54 11.58
C ALA A 327 -13.15 -2.23 11.74
N GLY A 328 -14.15 -1.83 10.95
CA GLY A 328 -15.48 -2.43 10.94
C GLY A 328 -15.48 -3.89 10.51
N VAL A 329 -14.78 -4.22 9.41
CA VAL A 329 -14.61 -5.62 9.00
C VAL A 329 -13.87 -6.42 10.07
N THR A 330 -12.83 -5.84 10.68
CA THR A 330 -12.08 -6.49 11.76
C THR A 330 -13.00 -6.81 12.95
N LYS A 331 -13.81 -5.84 13.38
CA LYS A 331 -14.80 -6.02 14.44
C LYS A 331 -15.78 -7.13 14.10
N ALA A 332 -16.33 -7.13 12.89
CA ALA A 332 -17.30 -8.13 12.46
C ALA A 332 -16.72 -9.56 12.48
N ARG A 333 -15.46 -9.73 12.06
CA ARG A 333 -14.74 -11.02 12.18
C ARG A 333 -14.51 -11.45 13.62
N VAL A 334 -14.18 -10.51 14.50
CA VAL A 334 -13.97 -10.78 15.94
C VAL A 334 -15.28 -11.17 16.63
N ASP A 335 -16.40 -10.58 16.21
CA ASP A 335 -17.73 -10.89 16.72
C ASP A 335 -18.38 -12.11 16.05
N GLY A 336 -17.75 -12.68 15.02
CA GLY A 336 -18.26 -13.86 14.29
C GLY A 336 -19.42 -13.55 13.32
N THR A 337 -19.53 -12.30 12.86
CA THR A 337 -20.59 -11.82 11.94
C THR A 337 -20.10 -11.60 10.50
N ALA A 338 -18.84 -11.93 10.19
CA ALA A 338 -18.20 -11.76 8.88
C ALA A 338 -17.42 -13.00 8.43
#